data_AF-A0A5D2HCM7-F1
#
_entry.id   AF-A0A5D2HCM7-F1
#
_cell.length_a   1.000
_cell.length_b   1.000
_cell.length_c   1.000
_cell.angle_alpha   90.00
_cell.angle_beta   90.00
_cell.angle_gamma   90.00
#
_symmetry.space_group_name_H-M   'P 1'
#
loop_
_entity.id
_entity.type
_entity.pdbx_description
1 polymer ?
#
loop_
_entity_poly.entity_id
_entity_poly.type
_entity_poly.pdbx_seq_one_letter_code
_entity_poly.pdbx_strand_id
1 'polypeptide(L)'
;MIFPFPSPSPSLFLPLPLPPSFSDIWNNTWYPKAKDHINTEKTWYVVDATDKILGRLASTIAVHIHGKNLATYTPTIDMGAFVIVKRTQKLYRRHSGRPGGMKVETFNQLQQRIPERIIEHAIRGMLPKGSLVEHCLTT
;
A
#
# COMPACT_ATOMS: atom_id res chain seq x y z
N MET A 1 -7.57 -44.02 66.49
CA MET A 1 -7.36 -42.59 66.81
C MET A 1 -7.38 -41.82 65.51
N ILE A 2 -8.37 -40.96 65.30
CA ILE A 2 -8.53 -40.13 64.09
C ILE A 2 -8.17 -38.70 64.50
N PHE A 3 -7.14 -38.12 63.89
CA PHE A 3 -6.78 -36.72 64.09
C PHE A 3 -7.72 -35.83 63.26
N PRO A 4 -8.24 -34.71 63.81
CA PRO A 4 -9.01 -33.76 63.02
C PRO A 4 -8.07 -32.98 62.09
N PHE A 5 -8.45 -32.88 60.82
CA PHE A 5 -7.83 -31.99 59.84
C PHE A 5 -8.04 -30.53 60.27
N PRO A 6 -7.03 -29.64 60.20
CA PRO A 6 -7.26 -28.22 60.48
C PRO A 6 -8.09 -27.61 59.35
N SER A 7 -9.17 -26.91 59.74
CA SER A 7 -9.98 -26.07 58.84
C SER A 7 -9.11 -25.00 58.18
N PRO A 8 -9.15 -24.79 56.85
CA PRO A 8 -8.45 -23.68 56.24
C PRO A 8 -9.09 -22.35 56.67
N SER A 9 -8.27 -21.46 57.23
CA SER A 9 -8.63 -20.08 57.53
C SER A 9 -9.22 -19.37 56.30
N PRO A 10 -10.22 -18.48 56.46
CA PRO A 10 -10.78 -17.72 55.35
C PRO A 10 -9.81 -16.60 54.98
N SER A 11 -8.76 -16.94 54.22
CA SER A 11 -7.89 -15.93 53.62
C SER A 11 -8.71 -15.15 52.59
N LEU A 12 -8.91 -13.87 52.91
CA LEU A 12 -9.42 -12.79 52.06
C LEU A 12 -9.35 -13.12 50.56
N PHE A 13 -10.49 -13.47 49.99
CA PHE A 13 -10.70 -13.53 48.55
C PHE A 13 -10.72 -12.08 48.06
N LEU A 14 -9.55 -11.47 47.88
CA LEU A 14 -9.46 -10.22 47.14
C LEU A 14 -10.00 -10.48 45.74
N PRO A 15 -10.97 -9.70 45.24
CA PRO A 15 -11.45 -9.87 43.87
C PRO A 15 -10.25 -9.69 42.93
N LEU A 16 -10.01 -10.71 42.10
CA LEU A 16 -9.02 -10.63 41.02
C LEU A 16 -9.30 -9.34 40.22
N PRO A 17 -8.29 -8.53 39.86
CA PRO A 17 -8.51 -7.38 39.00
C PRO A 17 -9.15 -7.87 37.70
N LEU A 18 -10.27 -7.24 37.31
CA LEU A 18 -10.90 -7.47 36.01
C LEU A 18 -9.82 -7.36 34.93
N PRO A 19 -9.77 -8.28 33.94
CA PRO A 19 -8.84 -8.15 32.84
C PRO A 19 -9.09 -6.79 32.16
N PRO A 20 -8.03 -6.09 31.72
CA PRO A 20 -8.22 -4.82 31.01
C PRO A 20 -9.21 -5.06 29.88
N SER A 21 -10.22 -4.20 29.75
CA SER A 21 -11.22 -4.25 28.69
C SER A 21 -10.54 -4.02 27.34
N PHE A 22 -9.88 -5.05 26.83
CA PHE A 22 -9.30 -5.05 25.52
C PHE A 22 -10.48 -5.11 24.56
N SER A 23 -10.66 -4.05 23.77
CA SER A 23 -11.64 -4.03 22.68
C SER A 23 -11.59 -5.35 21.92
N ASP A 24 -12.74 -5.97 21.62
CA ASP A 24 -12.80 -7.24 20.89
C ASP A 24 -12.24 -7.08 19.47
N ILE A 25 -10.92 -7.28 19.32
CA ILE A 25 -10.23 -7.23 18.02
C ILE A 25 -10.55 -8.48 17.20
N TRP A 26 -10.89 -9.60 17.85
CA TRP A 26 -11.12 -10.88 17.20
C TRP A 26 -12.50 -10.96 16.51
N ASN A 27 -13.48 -10.22 17.02
CA ASN A 27 -14.85 -10.25 16.50
C ASN A 27 -15.13 -9.11 15.51
N ASN A 28 -14.22 -8.13 15.41
CA ASN A 28 -14.32 -6.98 14.53
C ASN A 28 -13.27 -7.03 13.42
N THR A 29 -13.57 -6.45 12.26
CA THR A 29 -12.60 -6.34 11.17
C THR A 29 -11.36 -5.59 11.63
N TRP A 30 -10.20 -6.21 11.44
CA TRP A 30 -8.92 -5.63 11.79
C TRP A 30 -8.68 -4.34 11.00
N TYR A 31 -8.33 -3.26 11.70
CA TYR A 31 -8.00 -1.97 11.10
C TYR A 31 -6.55 -1.58 11.45
N PRO A 32 -5.72 -1.16 10.47
CA PRO A 32 -4.33 -0.81 10.71
C PRO A 32 -4.22 0.41 11.63
N LYS A 33 -3.29 0.35 12.58
CA LYS A 33 -2.90 1.51 13.38
C LYS A 33 -1.74 2.24 12.71
N ALA A 34 -1.45 3.45 13.16
CA ALA A 34 -0.31 4.26 12.69
C ALA A 34 1.04 3.54 12.77
N LYS A 35 1.18 2.57 13.69
CA LYS A 35 2.39 1.78 13.88
C LYS A 35 2.63 0.78 12.74
N ASP A 36 1.57 0.33 12.07
CA ASP A 36 1.64 -0.78 11.11
C ASP A 36 2.04 -0.30 9.71
N HIS A 37 1.95 1.01 9.43
CA HIS A 37 2.21 1.60 8.10
C HIS A 37 3.30 2.67 8.12
N ILE A 38 4.35 2.46 8.92
CA ILE A 38 5.49 3.36 8.97
C ILE A 38 6.19 3.35 7.60
N ASN A 39 6.29 4.53 6.96
CA ASN A 39 6.89 4.65 5.63
C ASN A 39 8.34 4.12 5.55
N THR A 40 9.08 4.16 6.66
CA THR A 40 10.47 3.69 6.76
C THR A 40 10.60 2.17 6.60
N GLU A 41 9.59 1.39 6.99
CA GLU A 41 9.63 -0.08 6.95
C GLU A 41 9.07 -0.66 5.64
N LYS A 42 8.70 0.21 4.69
CA LYS A 42 8.15 -0.22 3.41
C LYS A 42 9.18 -0.97 2.59
N THR A 43 8.73 -2.05 1.97
CA THR A 43 9.55 -2.83 1.04
C THR A 43 9.80 -2.05 -0.24
N TRP A 44 11.01 -2.18 -0.78
CA TRP A 44 11.42 -1.54 -2.02
C TRP A 44 11.59 -2.62 -3.09
N TYR A 45 10.94 -2.42 -4.24
CA TYR A 45 11.08 -3.29 -5.40
C TYR A 45 11.76 -2.53 -6.54
N VAL A 46 12.70 -3.20 -7.20
CA VAL A 46 13.30 -2.70 -8.44
C VAL A 46 12.84 -3.60 -9.57
N VAL A 47 12.21 -3.02 -10.58
CA VAL A 47 11.65 -3.75 -11.72
C VAL A 47 12.32 -3.27 -13.00
N ASP A 48 13.07 -4.19 -13.63
CA ASP A 48 13.58 -3.98 -14.98
C ASP A 48 12.47 -4.26 -15.99
N ALA A 49 12.15 -3.26 -16.80
CA ALA A 49 11.04 -3.31 -17.75
C ALA A 49 11.50 -3.54 -19.20
N THR A 50 12.75 -4.00 -19.39
CA THR A 50 13.29 -4.45 -20.68
C THR A 50 12.46 -5.62 -21.22
N ASP A 51 12.00 -5.50 -22.48
CA ASP A 51 11.18 -6.49 -23.20
C ASP A 51 9.86 -6.88 -22.53
N LYS A 52 9.33 -6.02 -21.63
CA LYS A 52 8.02 -6.22 -21.00
C LYS A 52 6.95 -5.32 -21.63
N ILE A 53 5.74 -5.88 -21.76
CA ILE A 53 4.57 -5.12 -22.21
C ILE A 53 4.17 -4.15 -21.10
N LEU A 54 4.26 -2.84 -21.38
CA LEU A 54 3.99 -1.76 -20.42
C LEU A 54 2.68 -1.95 -19.64
N GLY A 55 1.59 -2.35 -20.31
CA GLY A 55 0.28 -2.48 -19.66
C GLY A 55 0.24 -3.57 -18.58
N ARG A 56 0.83 -4.74 -18.87
CA ARG A 56 0.89 -5.87 -17.91
C ARG A 56 1.84 -5.54 -16.74
N LEU A 57 2.95 -4.89 -17.06
CA LEU A 57 3.92 -4.42 -16.08
C LEU A 57 3.28 -3.39 -15.13
N ALA A 58 2.65 -2.35 -15.69
CA ALA A 58 1.97 -1.31 -14.92
C ALA A 58 0.84 -1.86 -14.03
N SER A 59 0.06 -2.83 -14.53
CA SER A 59 -0.98 -3.50 -13.74
C SER A 59 -0.41 -4.24 -12.54
N THR A 60 0.69 -4.98 -12.73
CA THR A 60 1.36 -5.70 -11.64
C THR A 60 1.94 -4.72 -10.62
N ILE A 61 2.60 -3.67 -11.08
CA ILE A 61 3.17 -2.62 -10.23
C ILE A 61 2.08 -1.92 -9.42
N ALA A 62 0.94 -1.58 -10.02
CA ALA A 62 -0.17 -0.94 -9.32
C ALA A 62 -0.72 -1.82 -8.17
N VAL A 63 -0.73 -3.15 -8.33
CA VAL A 63 -1.13 -4.09 -7.25
C VAL A 63 -0.15 -4.03 -6.07
N HIS A 64 1.16 -3.93 -6.35
CA HIS A 64 2.19 -3.79 -5.32
C HIS A 64 2.18 -2.44 -4.62
N ILE A 65 1.98 -1.35 -5.37
CA ILE A 65 1.84 0.01 -4.81
C ILE A 65 0.61 0.11 -3.91
N HIS A 66 -0.51 -0.53 -4.28
CA HIS A 66 -1.68 -0.59 -3.42
C HIS A 66 -1.55 -1.54 -2.24
N GLY A 67 -0.57 -2.46 -2.24
CA GLY A 67 -0.47 -3.49 -1.22
C GLY A 67 -1.60 -4.53 -1.27
N LYS A 68 -2.32 -4.66 -2.40
CA LYS A 68 -3.38 -5.67 -2.59
C LYS A 68 -2.90 -7.11 -2.46
N ASN A 69 -1.59 -7.32 -2.56
CA ASN A 69 -0.94 -8.61 -2.37
C ASN A 69 -0.73 -8.96 -0.87
N LEU A 70 -0.93 -8.00 0.04
CA LEU A 70 -0.78 -8.20 1.48
C LEU A 70 -2.13 -8.54 2.10
N ALA A 71 -2.14 -9.51 3.04
CA ALA A 71 -3.34 -9.86 3.81
C ALA A 71 -3.84 -8.68 4.66
N THR A 72 -2.95 -7.75 4.97
CA THR A 72 -3.15 -6.53 5.75
C THR A 72 -3.76 -5.37 4.92
N TYR A 73 -4.25 -5.65 3.71
CA TYR A 73 -4.76 -4.64 2.78
C TYR A 73 -5.96 -3.88 3.36
N THR A 74 -5.86 -2.55 3.40
CA THR A 74 -6.95 -1.66 3.78
C THR A 74 -7.07 -0.55 2.73
N PRO A 75 -8.25 -0.29 2.16
CA PRO A 75 -8.41 0.63 1.03
C PRO A 75 -8.08 2.10 1.37
N THR A 76 -8.21 2.49 2.64
CA THR A 76 -8.00 3.88 3.09
C THR A 76 -6.55 4.21 3.43
N ILE A 77 -5.71 3.20 3.64
CA ILE A 77 -4.34 3.36 4.18
C ILE A 77 -3.31 2.77 3.21
N ASP A 78 -2.21 3.49 3.01
CA ASP A 78 -1.12 3.10 2.13
C ASP A 78 -0.21 2.04 2.76
N MET A 79 -0.65 0.79 2.70
CA MET A 79 0.08 -0.40 3.15
C MET A 79 1.04 -0.98 2.10
N GLY A 80 1.08 -0.39 0.90
CA GLY A 80 1.86 -0.94 -0.21
C GLY A 80 3.35 -0.61 -0.16
N ALA A 81 4.02 -0.99 -1.25
CA ALA A 81 5.46 -0.94 -1.40
C ALA A 81 5.90 0.10 -2.42
N PHE A 82 7.14 0.58 -2.29
CA PHE A 82 7.75 1.46 -3.28
C PHE A 82 8.31 0.64 -4.43
N VAL A 83 8.06 1.08 -5.66
CA VAL A 83 8.51 0.38 -6.87
C VAL A 83 9.26 1.34 -7.79
N ILE A 84 10.53 1.01 -8.07
CA ILE A 84 11.38 1.73 -9.01
C ILE A 84 11.42 0.95 -10.32
N VAL A 85 11.09 1.62 -11.43
CA VAL A 85 11.01 0.98 -12.74
C VAL A 85 12.08 1.55 -13.67
N LYS A 86 12.81 0.67 -14.35
CA LYS A 86 13.82 1.07 -15.35
C LYS A 86 13.40 0.67 -16.78
N ARG A 87 13.34 1.70 -17.65
CA ARG A 87 13.10 1.69 -19.12
C ARG A 87 11.82 1.03 -19.65
N THR A 88 11.03 1.77 -20.43
CA THR A 88 9.98 1.20 -21.31
C THR A 88 9.80 2.01 -22.59
N GLN A 89 9.45 1.36 -23.71
CA GLN A 89 9.17 2.02 -24.99
C GLN A 89 7.66 2.13 -25.29
N LYS A 90 7.09 3.34 -25.42
CA LYS A 90 5.69 3.57 -25.88
C LYS A 90 5.39 5.01 -26.36
N LEU A 91 4.51 5.16 -27.36
CA LEU A 91 4.01 6.44 -27.87
C LEU A 91 2.96 7.11 -26.95
N TYR A 92 3.05 8.44 -26.76
CA TYR A 92 2.11 9.24 -25.95
C TYR A 92 1.54 10.42 -26.72
N ARG A 93 0.26 10.74 -26.45
CA ARG A 93 -0.43 11.92 -26.99
C ARG A 93 -0.99 12.74 -25.84
N ARG A 94 -0.90 14.07 -25.92
CA ARG A 94 -1.51 14.99 -24.95
C ARG A 94 -2.28 16.10 -25.67
N HIS A 95 -3.39 16.50 -25.09
CA HIS A 95 -4.26 17.55 -25.62
C HIS A 95 -4.41 18.66 -24.58
N SER A 96 -4.35 19.93 -25.00
CA SER A 96 -4.46 21.08 -24.09
C SER A 96 -5.90 21.50 -23.77
N GLY A 97 -6.89 20.94 -24.47
CA GLY A 97 -8.31 21.26 -24.30
C GLY A 97 -8.85 22.36 -25.22
N ARG A 98 -7.98 23.05 -25.97
CA ARG A 98 -8.37 24.04 -27.00
C ARG A 98 -8.33 23.41 -28.41
N PRO A 99 -9.20 23.82 -29.35
CA PRO A 99 -9.11 23.37 -30.75
C PRO A 99 -7.72 23.72 -31.32
N GLY A 100 -7.05 22.75 -31.95
CA GLY A 100 -5.67 22.87 -32.47
C GLY A 100 -4.56 22.66 -31.43
N GLY A 101 -4.90 22.43 -30.16
CA GLY A 101 -3.95 22.28 -29.06
C GLY A 101 -3.36 20.87 -28.88
N MET A 102 -3.40 20.03 -29.91
CA MET A 102 -2.87 18.67 -29.86
C MET A 102 -1.35 18.73 -29.99
N LYS A 103 -0.64 18.38 -28.91
CA LYS A 103 0.81 18.22 -28.94
C LYS A 103 1.11 16.73 -29.05
N VAL A 104 1.42 16.30 -30.26
CA VAL A 104 1.86 14.93 -30.54
C VAL A 104 3.38 14.91 -30.40
N GLU A 105 3.86 14.33 -29.31
CA GLU A 105 5.29 14.08 -29.11
C GLU A 105 5.55 12.62 -29.53
N THR A 106 6.60 12.41 -30.33
CA THR A 106 7.00 11.03 -30.69
C THR A 106 7.67 10.35 -29.51
N PHE A 107 7.67 9.01 -29.50
CA PHE A 107 8.26 8.23 -28.41
C PHE A 107 9.75 8.59 -28.21
N ASN A 108 10.49 8.76 -29.30
CA ASN A 108 11.92 9.04 -29.24
C ASN A 108 12.20 10.42 -28.59
N GLN A 109 11.38 11.42 -28.92
CA GLN A 109 11.47 12.77 -28.33
C GLN A 109 11.10 12.76 -26.84
N LEU A 110 10.07 12.01 -26.46
CA LEU A 110 9.62 11.93 -25.08
C LEU A 110 10.59 11.12 -24.22
N GLN A 111 11.18 10.06 -24.78
CA GLN A 111 12.22 9.25 -24.16
C GLN A 111 13.51 10.05 -23.89
N GLN A 112 13.91 10.92 -24.83
CA GLN A 112 15.08 11.78 -24.66
C GLN A 112 14.85 12.89 -23.63
N ARG A 113 13.62 13.41 -23.55
CA ARG A 113 13.30 14.52 -22.64
C ARG A 113 13.01 14.04 -21.22
N ILE A 114 12.02 13.15 -21.04
CA ILE A 114 11.52 12.71 -19.73
C ILE A 114 10.99 11.26 -19.85
N PRO A 115 11.85 10.24 -19.73
CA PRO A 115 11.44 8.84 -19.86
C PRO A 115 10.54 8.37 -18.71
N GLU A 116 10.64 8.99 -17.53
CA GLU A 116 9.89 8.60 -16.31
C GLU A 116 8.38 8.79 -16.47
N ARG A 117 7.97 9.84 -17.19
CA ARG A 117 6.56 10.22 -17.37
C ARG A 117 5.72 9.15 -18.09
N ILE A 118 6.38 8.31 -18.90
CA ILE A 118 5.78 7.19 -19.62
C ILE A 118 5.17 6.20 -18.63
N ILE A 119 6.00 5.78 -17.69
CA ILE A 119 5.67 4.75 -16.71
C ILE A 119 4.73 5.33 -15.66
N GLU A 120 5.02 6.54 -15.20
CA GLU A 120 4.18 7.27 -14.26
C GLU A 120 2.76 7.41 -14.79
N HIS A 121 2.58 7.85 -16.04
CA HIS A 121 1.25 8.02 -16.62
C HIS A 121 0.50 6.68 -16.77
N ALA A 122 1.21 5.61 -17.12
CA ALA A 122 0.60 4.29 -17.22
C ALA A 122 0.16 3.74 -15.87
N ILE A 123 0.99 3.88 -14.83
CA ILE A 123 0.67 3.46 -13.46
C ILE A 123 -0.45 4.34 -12.89
N ARG A 124 -0.37 5.66 -13.06
CA ARG A 124 -1.39 6.62 -12.62
C ARG A 124 -2.77 6.32 -13.20
N GLY A 125 -2.84 5.83 -14.43
CA GLY A 125 -4.08 5.38 -15.05
C GLY A 125 -4.68 4.12 -14.42
N MET A 126 -3.88 3.31 -13.74
CA MET A 126 -4.29 2.06 -13.07
C MET A 126 -4.68 2.26 -11.60
N LEU A 127 -4.46 3.46 -11.05
CA LEU A 127 -4.79 3.82 -9.68
C LEU A 127 -6.14 4.59 -9.60
N PRO A 128 -6.91 4.45 -8.51
CA PRO A 128 -8.16 5.18 -8.31
C PRO A 128 -7.90 6.68 -8.22
N LYS A 129 -8.79 7.51 -8.77
CA LYS A 129 -8.58 8.97 -8.74
C LYS A 129 -8.98 9.52 -7.37
N GLY A 130 -8.03 10.08 -6.62
CA GLY A 130 -8.27 10.66 -5.29
C GLY A 130 -6.98 11.20 -4.65
N SER A 131 -7.11 11.87 -3.50
CA SER A 131 -6.00 12.51 -2.77
C SER A 131 -4.92 11.52 -2.33
N LEU A 132 -5.31 10.31 -1.94
CA LEU A 132 -4.40 9.24 -1.53
C LEU A 132 -3.42 8.85 -2.66
N VAL A 133 -3.87 8.87 -3.91
CA VAL A 133 -3.02 8.49 -5.05
C VAL A 133 -1.96 9.53 -5.38
N GLU A 134 -2.18 10.80 -5.05
CA GLU A 134 -1.14 11.83 -5.20
C GLU A 134 0.02 11.59 -4.22
N HIS A 135 -0.25 11.05 -3.03
CA HIS A 135 0.80 10.68 -2.07
C HIS A 135 1.61 9.46 -2.50
N CYS A 136 1.00 8.48 -3.19
CA CYS A 136 1.71 7.28 -3.67
C CYS A 136 2.68 7.54 -4.82
N LEU A 137 2.49 8.60 -5.62
CA LEU A 137 3.26 8.88 -6.84
C LEU A 137 4.23 10.05 -6.66
N THR A 138 4.98 10.07 -5.56
CA THR A 138 6.00 11.10 -5.34
C THR A 138 7.27 10.78 -6.14
N THR A 139 7.68 11.71 -7.01
CA THR A 139 8.94 11.70 -7.79
C THR A 139 10.11 12.24 -6.98
#